data_AF-A0A8T6DNK4-F1
#
_entry.id   AF-A0A8T6DNK4-F1
#
_cell.length_a   1.000
_cell.length_b   1.000
_cell.length_c   1.000
_cell.angle_alpha   90.00
_cell.angle_beta   90.00
_cell.angle_gamma   90.00
#
_symmetry.space_group_name_H-M   'P 1'
#
loop_
_entity.id
_entity.type
_entity.pdbx_description
1 polymer ?
#
loop_
_entity_poly.entity_id
_entity_poly.type
_entity_poly.pdbx_seq_one_letter_code
_entity_poly.pdbx_strand_id
1 'polypeptide(L)'
;MARNAVWMINGHELPYNDITEAMGASGPTLVGAGSAPTPQELTGVTALGNFLLADWLNLPFQYKLVASTGTEQTLLMLERGDVNSFTAGSVWYQLPQRRPGWISSGFIKPFAGLAGPGGVIVGNAEVDEFNAPYARDLITDEQRDIWDGLMAPETFVGKNLLAPPDTPLDIVNTLRRAWDEALADPEFRADFEQILGQPIEIEQSGAELQEIFAQVEDAFLRNIGQLREVQESVYDKFTR
;
A
#
# COMPACT_ATOMS: atom_id res chain seq x y z
N MET A 1 -13.25 7.15 1.37
CA MET A 1 -11.95 7.67 0.95
C MET A 1 -11.12 6.47 0.51
N ALA A 2 -10.48 6.54 -0.66
CA ALA A 2 -9.65 5.45 -1.16
C ALA A 2 -8.52 5.11 -0.15
N ARG A 3 -8.31 3.82 0.13
CA ARG A 3 -7.35 3.37 1.17
C ARG A 3 -5.90 3.55 0.73
N ASN A 4 -5.30 4.65 1.13
CA ASN A 4 -3.91 4.98 0.82
C ASN A 4 -2.90 4.12 1.60
N ALA A 5 -1.70 3.97 1.04
CA ALA A 5 -0.60 3.29 1.70
C ALA A 5 0.34 4.26 2.39
N VAL A 6 1.02 3.77 3.41
CA VAL A 6 2.08 4.50 4.11
C VAL A 6 3.36 3.71 3.95
N TRP A 7 4.41 4.39 3.51
CA TRP A 7 5.76 3.91 3.69
C TRP A 7 6.19 4.27 5.10
N MET A 8 6.52 3.27 5.92
CA MET A 8 6.95 3.41 7.30
C MET A 8 8.41 2.93 7.45
N ILE A 9 9.12 3.48 8.41
CA ILE A 9 10.50 3.09 8.74
C ILE A 9 10.69 2.88 10.23
N ASN A 10 11.72 2.11 10.58
CA ASN A 10 12.16 1.96 11.96
C ASN A 10 12.87 3.25 12.41
N GLY A 11 12.21 4.04 13.25
CA GLY A 11 12.70 5.34 13.69
C GLY A 11 13.84 5.28 14.70
N HIS A 12 14.10 4.11 15.30
CA HIS A 12 15.24 3.90 16.21
C HIS A 12 16.52 3.52 15.46
N GLU A 13 16.39 2.94 14.26
CA GLU A 13 17.53 2.53 13.44
C GLU A 13 17.91 3.53 12.35
N LEU A 14 16.92 4.25 11.81
CA LEU A 14 17.12 5.17 10.69
C LEU A 14 17.04 6.64 11.11
N PRO A 15 18.02 7.47 10.71
CA PRO A 15 18.11 8.87 11.14
C PRO A 15 17.14 9.80 10.41
N TYR A 16 16.51 9.35 9.32
CA TYR A 16 15.66 10.19 8.46
C TYR A 16 14.32 10.47 9.10
N ASN A 17 13.89 11.71 9.22
CA ASN A 17 12.55 12.05 9.69
C ASN A 17 11.47 11.66 8.68
N ASP A 18 11.74 11.90 7.40
CA ASP A 18 10.86 11.55 6.28
C ASP A 18 11.67 11.28 5.01
N ILE A 19 10.95 10.99 3.92
CA ILE A 19 11.54 10.66 2.63
C ILE A 19 12.46 11.75 2.06
N THR A 20 12.21 13.03 2.31
CA THR A 20 12.98 14.14 1.76
C THR A 20 14.41 14.17 2.30
N GLU A 21 14.62 13.76 3.56
CA GLU A 21 15.95 13.67 4.15
C GLU A 21 16.77 12.49 3.61
N ALA A 22 16.11 11.47 3.05
CA ALA A 22 16.78 10.33 2.43
C ALA A 22 17.11 10.55 0.95
N MET A 23 16.53 11.56 0.29
CA MET A 23 16.75 11.86 -1.13
C MET A 23 18.22 12.17 -1.40
N GLY A 24 18.89 11.32 -2.17
CA GLY A 24 20.31 11.45 -2.49
C GLY A 24 21.26 11.30 -1.30
N ALA A 25 20.77 10.81 -0.15
CA ALA A 25 21.57 10.65 1.05
C ALA A 25 22.53 9.46 0.91
N SER A 26 23.74 9.60 1.46
CA SER A 26 24.72 8.50 1.61
C SER A 26 24.64 7.80 2.97
N GLY A 27 23.53 8.01 3.69
CA GLY A 27 23.30 7.48 5.04
C GLY A 27 22.85 6.01 5.05
N PRO A 28 22.32 5.54 6.19
CA PRO A 28 21.89 4.16 6.35
C PRO A 28 20.86 3.72 5.31
N THR A 29 20.98 2.49 4.82
CA THR A 29 20.09 1.93 3.80
C THR A 29 18.72 1.58 4.37
N LEU A 30 17.67 2.00 3.66
CA LEU A 30 16.29 1.53 3.79
C LEU A 30 16.22 0.09 3.28
N VAL A 31 16.05 -0.86 4.18
CA VAL A 31 15.99 -2.29 3.87
C VAL A 31 14.54 -2.75 4.01
N GLY A 32 13.93 -3.11 2.88
CA GLY A 32 12.63 -3.79 2.81
C GLY A 32 12.80 -5.27 2.44
N ALA A 33 11.70 -6.03 2.51
CA ALA A 33 11.69 -7.42 2.04
C ALA A 33 10.31 -7.84 1.53
N GLY A 34 10.30 -8.84 0.65
CA GLY A 34 9.08 -9.48 0.18
C GLY A 34 9.37 -10.63 -0.80
N SER A 35 8.31 -11.30 -1.26
CA SER A 35 8.43 -12.30 -2.31
C SER A 35 8.17 -11.64 -3.67
N ALA A 36 9.20 -11.58 -4.50
CA ALA A 36 9.08 -11.27 -5.92
C ALA A 36 10.20 -12.02 -6.66
N PRO A 37 10.08 -13.35 -6.88
CA PRO A 37 11.14 -14.12 -7.51
C PRO A 37 11.40 -13.74 -8.98
N THR A 38 10.48 -13.00 -9.61
CA THR A 38 10.64 -12.48 -10.97
C THR A 38 10.24 -11.00 -11.08
N PRO A 39 10.71 -10.26 -12.11
CA PRO A 39 10.27 -8.89 -12.36
C PRO A 39 8.75 -8.75 -12.50
N GLN A 40 8.08 -9.74 -13.10
CA GLN A 40 6.64 -9.68 -13.34
C GLN A 40 5.82 -9.81 -12.04
N GLU A 41 6.40 -10.38 -10.99
CA GLU A 41 5.81 -10.44 -9.66
C GLU A 41 6.09 -9.19 -8.82
N LEU A 42 6.88 -8.25 -9.32
CA LEU A 42 7.07 -6.94 -8.71
C LEU A 42 5.85 -6.06 -9.03
N THR A 43 4.80 -6.18 -8.24
CA THR A 43 3.54 -5.45 -8.45
C THR A 43 3.21 -4.50 -7.31
N GLY A 44 2.32 -3.55 -7.59
CA GLY A 44 1.74 -2.67 -6.57
C GLY A 44 2.73 -1.69 -5.94
N VAL A 45 2.20 -0.86 -5.05
CA VAL A 45 2.92 0.20 -4.37
C VAL A 45 3.95 -0.33 -3.37
N THR A 46 3.63 -1.46 -2.73
CA THR A 46 4.44 -2.04 -1.64
C THR A 46 5.75 -2.66 -2.10
N ALA A 47 5.91 -2.90 -3.41
CA ALA A 47 7.15 -3.40 -3.99
C ALA A 47 7.58 -2.52 -5.18
N LEU A 48 6.83 -2.55 -6.29
CA LEU A 48 7.17 -1.76 -7.47
C LEU A 48 7.21 -0.25 -7.17
N GLY A 49 6.23 0.25 -6.41
CA GLY A 49 6.20 1.65 -5.99
C GLY A 49 7.44 2.06 -5.20
N ASN A 50 7.88 1.25 -4.23
CA ASN A 50 9.11 1.55 -3.48
C ASN A 50 10.36 1.55 -4.38
N PHE A 51 10.45 0.65 -5.36
CA PHE A 51 11.59 0.58 -6.27
C PHE A 51 11.64 1.82 -7.17
N LEU A 52 10.49 2.23 -7.70
CA LEU A 52 10.40 3.43 -8.53
C LEU A 52 10.74 4.69 -7.75
N LEU A 53 10.21 4.84 -6.53
CA LEU A 53 10.56 5.97 -5.67
C LEU A 53 12.04 5.95 -5.29
N ALA A 54 12.60 4.78 -4.99
CA ALA A 54 14.03 4.66 -4.71
C ALA A 54 14.89 5.06 -5.90
N ASP A 55 14.48 4.70 -7.12
CA ASP A 55 15.17 5.08 -8.35
C ASP A 55 15.04 6.59 -8.63
N TRP A 56 13.81 7.09 -8.68
CA TRP A 56 13.48 8.46 -9.07
C TRP A 56 13.99 9.51 -8.09
N LEU A 57 13.98 9.19 -6.79
CA LEU A 57 14.41 10.09 -5.72
C LEU A 57 15.83 9.79 -5.23
N ASN A 58 16.51 8.81 -5.86
CA ASN A 58 17.87 8.37 -5.52
C ASN A 58 17.99 8.03 -4.01
N LEU A 59 17.10 7.18 -3.50
CA LEU A 59 17.09 6.76 -2.10
C LEU A 59 18.11 5.64 -1.86
N PRO A 60 18.76 5.59 -0.68
CA PRO A 60 19.60 4.47 -0.28
C PRO A 60 18.71 3.28 0.08
N PHE A 61 18.26 2.51 -0.92
CA PHE A 61 17.29 1.43 -0.74
C PHE A 61 17.82 0.07 -1.16
N GLN A 62 17.43 -0.97 -0.42
CA GLN A 62 17.69 -2.37 -0.73
C GLN A 62 16.44 -3.22 -0.48
N TYR A 63 16.20 -4.20 -1.34
CA TYR A 63 15.10 -5.14 -1.17
C TYR A 63 15.60 -6.58 -1.04
N LYS A 64 15.24 -7.23 0.07
CA LYS A 64 15.58 -8.65 0.31
C LYS A 64 14.48 -9.56 -0.22
N LEU A 65 14.84 -10.48 -1.10
CA LEU A 65 13.94 -11.54 -1.54
C LEU A 65 13.81 -12.61 -0.46
N VAL A 66 12.58 -12.87 -0.02
CA VAL A 66 12.26 -13.86 1.01
C VAL A 66 11.22 -14.85 0.52
N ALA A 67 11.30 -16.10 0.98
CA ALA A 67 10.41 -17.18 0.53
C ALA A 67 8.96 -17.05 1.03
N SER A 68 8.74 -16.29 2.10
CA SER A 68 7.40 -16.01 2.64
C SER A 68 7.31 -14.55 3.03
N THR A 69 6.15 -13.98 2.73
CA THR A 69 5.78 -12.60 3.05
C THR A 69 4.41 -12.58 3.71
N GLY A 70 4.08 -11.47 4.35
CA GLY A 70 2.84 -11.23 5.07
C GLY A 70 3.08 -10.19 6.16
N THR A 71 2.02 -9.47 6.54
CA THR A 71 2.14 -8.37 7.50
C THR A 71 2.83 -8.81 8.80
N GLU A 72 2.40 -9.91 9.42
CA GLU A 72 3.00 -10.35 10.69
C GLU A 72 4.45 -10.80 10.53
N GLN A 73 4.80 -11.45 9.41
CA GLN A 73 6.18 -11.82 9.11
C GLN A 73 7.06 -10.57 8.98
N THR A 74 6.60 -9.53 8.27
CA THR A 74 7.34 -8.29 8.13
C THR A 74 7.46 -7.52 9.45
N LEU A 75 6.42 -7.50 10.28
CA LEU A 75 6.48 -6.91 11.61
C LEU A 75 7.50 -7.64 12.51
N LEU A 76 7.57 -8.97 12.44
CA LEU A 76 8.60 -9.75 13.14
C LEU A 76 10.01 -9.47 12.59
N MET A 77 10.15 -9.29 11.27
CA MET A 77 11.44 -8.90 10.67
C MET A 77 11.89 -7.51 11.14
N LEU A 78 10.96 -6.56 11.31
CA LEU A 78 11.23 -5.24 11.88
C LEU A 78 11.70 -5.35 13.34
N GLU A 79 11.01 -6.14 14.18
CA GLU A 79 11.40 -6.38 15.59
C GLU A 79 12.81 -6.96 15.72
N ARG A 80 13.19 -7.82 14.78
CA ARG A 80 14.49 -8.49 14.73
C ARG A 80 15.59 -7.63 14.11
N GLY A 81 15.25 -6.52 13.46
CA GLY A 81 16.18 -5.71 12.67
C GLY A 81 16.65 -6.38 11.37
N ASP A 82 15.91 -7.36 10.83
CA ASP A 82 16.24 -7.92 9.51
C ASP A 82 15.93 -6.93 8.39
N VAL A 83 14.91 -6.11 8.60
CA VAL A 83 14.44 -5.01 7.75
C VAL A 83 14.18 -3.81 8.64
N ASN A 84 14.28 -2.61 8.09
CA ASN A 84 14.03 -1.36 8.80
C ASN A 84 13.01 -0.48 8.07
N SER A 85 12.36 -1.04 7.05
CA SER A 85 11.45 -0.33 6.16
C SER A 85 10.29 -1.24 5.75
N PHE A 86 9.08 -0.68 5.76
CA PHE A 86 7.85 -1.43 5.48
C PHE A 86 6.78 -0.53 4.88
N THR A 87 6.13 -1.00 3.82
CA THR A 87 5.02 -0.29 3.17
C THR A 87 3.74 -1.08 3.33
N ALA A 88 2.66 -0.41 3.74
CA ALA A 88 1.35 -1.04 3.80
C ALA A 88 0.20 -0.04 3.77
N GLY A 89 -0.94 -0.49 3.23
CA GLY A 89 -2.23 0.21 3.24
C GLY A 89 -2.87 0.30 4.62
N SER A 90 -3.83 -0.59 4.88
CA SER A 90 -4.61 -0.59 6.12
C SER A 90 -3.81 -0.85 7.40
N VAL A 91 -2.57 -1.31 7.30
CA VAL A 91 -1.76 -1.67 8.48
C VAL A 91 -1.41 -0.44 9.32
N TRP A 92 -1.26 0.75 8.70
CA TRP A 92 -1.04 2.01 9.43
C TRP A 92 -2.08 2.22 10.55
N TYR A 93 -3.36 1.96 10.24
CA TYR A 93 -4.47 2.11 11.18
C TYR A 93 -4.59 0.95 12.17
N GLN A 94 -4.09 -0.23 11.80
CA GLN A 94 -4.15 -1.43 12.63
C GLN A 94 -2.97 -1.57 13.60
N LEU A 95 -1.84 -0.90 13.33
CA LEU A 95 -0.64 -0.96 14.16
C LEU A 95 -0.90 -0.68 15.64
N PRO A 96 -1.67 0.35 16.03
CA PRO A 96 -2.00 0.60 17.44
C PRO A 96 -2.62 -0.58 18.18
N GLN A 97 -3.35 -1.44 17.46
CA GLN A 97 -3.95 -2.65 18.05
C GLN A 97 -3.01 -3.86 17.95
N ARG A 98 -2.29 -4.01 16.83
CA ARG A 98 -1.40 -5.15 16.58
C ARG A 98 -0.12 -5.08 17.40
N ARG A 99 0.43 -3.88 17.58
CA ARG A 99 1.69 -3.57 18.27
C ARG A 99 1.58 -2.23 19.00
N PRO A 100 0.81 -2.19 20.12
CA PRO A 100 0.58 -0.95 20.85
C PRO A 100 1.88 -0.28 21.30
N GLY A 101 1.96 1.04 21.14
CA GLY A 101 3.08 1.87 21.54
C GLY A 101 4.20 2.02 20.51
N TRP A 102 4.17 1.27 19.40
CA TRP A 102 5.26 1.32 18.40
C TRP A 102 5.36 2.66 17.70
N ILE A 103 4.23 3.32 17.44
CA ILE A 103 4.23 4.61 16.74
C ILE A 103 4.58 5.72 17.73
N SER A 104 3.91 5.75 18.88
CA SER A 104 4.14 6.74 19.93
C SER A 104 5.54 6.68 20.56
N SER A 105 6.19 5.51 20.60
CA SER A 105 7.60 5.37 21.02
C SER A 105 8.61 5.75 19.94
N GLY A 106 8.16 6.00 18.71
CA GLY A 106 9.02 6.26 17.56
C GLY A 106 9.74 5.04 17.00
N PHE A 107 9.40 3.82 17.45
CA PHE A 107 9.93 2.60 16.84
C PHE A 107 9.48 2.50 15.38
N ILE A 108 8.22 2.78 15.08
CA ILE A 108 7.73 2.98 13.72
C ILE A 108 7.36 4.45 13.53
N LYS A 109 7.81 5.04 12.42
CA LYS A 109 7.37 6.38 12.00
C LYS A 109 6.96 6.40 10.53
N PRO A 110 5.97 7.24 10.16
CA PRO A 110 5.65 7.45 8.75
C PRO A 110 6.83 8.11 8.05
N PHE A 111 7.19 7.59 6.88
CA PHE A 111 8.31 8.05 6.06
C PHE A 111 7.81 8.78 4.81
N ALA A 112 6.77 8.24 4.17
CA ALA A 112 6.09 8.87 3.04
C ALA A 112 4.64 8.42 2.95
N GLY A 113 3.77 9.34 2.54
CA GLY A 113 2.41 9.03 2.12
C GLY A 113 2.42 8.48 0.69
N LEU A 114 1.89 7.27 0.51
CA LEU A 114 1.76 6.61 -0.79
C LEU A 114 0.29 6.59 -1.18
N ALA A 115 -0.24 7.79 -1.41
CA ALA A 115 -1.61 8.00 -1.87
C ALA A 115 -1.66 8.15 -3.39
N GLY A 116 -2.78 7.73 -3.98
CA GLY A 116 -3.15 8.10 -5.34
C GLY A 116 -3.73 9.52 -5.41
N PRO A 117 -4.15 9.98 -6.60
CA PRO A 117 -4.78 11.30 -6.78
C PRO A 117 -5.97 11.50 -5.84
N GLY A 118 -5.95 12.60 -5.07
CA GLY A 118 -7.02 12.94 -4.12
C GLY A 118 -7.07 12.05 -2.87
N GLY A 119 -6.13 11.11 -2.70
CA GLY A 119 -6.04 10.29 -1.51
C GLY A 119 -5.49 11.09 -0.33
N VAL A 120 -6.16 11.01 0.82
CA VAL A 120 -5.72 11.60 2.08
C VAL A 120 -5.38 10.48 3.06
N ILE A 121 -4.26 10.63 3.77
CA ILE A 121 -3.88 9.78 4.90
C ILE A 121 -4.13 10.59 6.17
N VAL A 122 -4.82 9.98 7.13
CA VAL A 122 -5.12 10.59 8.43
C VAL A 122 -4.30 9.92 9.53
N GLY A 123 -4.34 10.51 10.73
CA GLY A 123 -3.78 9.91 11.93
C GLY A 123 -4.43 8.57 12.28
N ASN A 124 -3.93 7.94 13.34
CA ASN A 124 -4.46 6.69 13.89
C ASN A 124 -4.63 6.82 15.42
N ALA A 125 -4.95 5.72 16.10
CA ALA A 125 -5.19 5.77 17.54
C ALA A 125 -3.98 6.19 18.42
N GLU A 126 -2.75 6.21 17.88
CA GLU A 126 -1.56 6.67 18.59
C GLU A 126 -1.07 8.07 18.18
N VAL A 127 -1.53 8.60 17.04
CA VAL A 127 -1.11 9.91 16.51
C VAL A 127 -2.28 10.62 15.83
N ASP A 128 -2.51 11.88 16.19
CA ASP A 128 -3.67 12.64 15.71
C ASP A 128 -3.59 12.97 14.21
N GLU A 129 -2.38 13.23 13.70
CA GLU A 129 -2.15 13.70 12.33
C GLU A 129 -1.05 12.90 11.62
N PHE A 130 -1.18 12.79 10.30
CA PHE A 130 -0.15 12.20 9.44
C PHE A 130 0.83 13.28 8.98
N ASN A 131 2.10 13.17 9.39
CA ASN A 131 3.09 14.24 9.26
C ASN A 131 4.24 13.96 8.28
N ALA A 132 4.06 13.03 7.33
CA ALA A 132 5.06 12.77 6.29
C ALA A 132 4.63 13.33 4.92
N PRO A 133 5.58 13.73 4.05
CA PRO A 133 5.28 14.17 2.69
C PRO A 133 4.64 13.06 1.85
N TYR A 134 3.80 13.44 0.89
CA TYR A 134 3.29 12.50 -0.11
C TYR A 134 4.34 12.30 -1.21
N ALA A 135 4.66 11.05 -1.53
CA ALA A 135 5.65 10.73 -2.54
C ALA A 135 5.28 11.28 -3.93
N ARG A 136 3.98 11.34 -4.24
CA ARG A 136 3.41 11.89 -5.47
C ARG A 136 3.79 13.36 -5.72
N ASP A 137 4.03 14.12 -4.65
CA ASP A 137 4.35 15.55 -4.71
C ASP A 137 5.87 15.80 -4.89
N LEU A 138 6.68 14.76 -4.77
CA LEU A 138 8.16 14.84 -4.86
C LEU A 138 8.69 14.41 -6.24
N ILE A 139 7.83 13.84 -7.07
CA ILE A 139 8.19 13.30 -8.39
C ILE A 139 7.76 14.23 -9.53
N THR A 140 8.42 14.08 -10.67
CA THR A 140 8.11 14.84 -11.89
C THR A 140 6.72 14.50 -12.43
N ASP A 141 6.18 15.35 -13.30
CA ASP A 141 4.85 15.13 -13.90
C ASP A 141 4.78 13.80 -14.68
N GLU A 142 5.83 13.46 -15.44
CA GLU A 142 5.91 12.20 -16.19
C GLU A 142 5.93 10.97 -15.27
N GLN A 143 6.70 11.03 -14.18
CA GLN A 143 6.73 9.96 -13.18
C GLN A 143 5.40 9.84 -12.44
N ARG A 144 4.70 10.96 -12.26
CA ARG A 144 3.40 11.00 -11.58
C ARG A 144 2.31 10.27 -12.35
N ASP A 145 2.31 10.37 -13.68
CA ASP A 145 1.37 9.61 -14.51
C ASP A 145 1.58 8.09 -14.36
N ILE A 146 2.85 7.64 -14.30
CA ILE A 146 3.18 6.23 -14.03
C ILE A 146 2.72 5.85 -12.62
N TRP A 147 3.04 6.67 -11.62
CA TRP A 147 2.65 6.44 -10.22
C TRP A 147 1.14 6.31 -10.06
N ASP A 148 0.36 7.22 -10.65
CA ASP A 148 -1.10 7.22 -10.55
C ASP A 148 -1.71 6.00 -11.24
N GLY A 149 -1.15 5.57 -12.36
CA GLY A 149 -1.52 4.33 -13.05
C GLY A 149 -1.30 3.06 -12.22
N LEU A 150 -0.33 3.08 -11.30
CA LEU A 150 -0.07 1.97 -10.36
C LEU A 150 -0.93 2.05 -9.11
N MET A 151 -1.07 3.26 -8.54
CA MET A 151 -1.77 3.48 -7.27
C MET A 151 -3.28 3.30 -7.40
N ALA A 152 -3.88 3.80 -8.47
CA ALA A 152 -5.33 3.81 -8.62
C ALA A 152 -5.91 2.38 -8.58
N PRO A 153 -5.41 1.40 -9.37
CA PRO A 153 -5.91 0.03 -9.30
C PRO A 153 -5.80 -0.59 -7.90
N GLU A 154 -4.65 -0.50 -7.25
CA GLU A 154 -4.47 -1.11 -5.93
C GLU A 154 -5.37 -0.46 -4.85
N THR A 155 -5.57 0.85 -4.94
CA THR A 155 -6.32 1.62 -3.94
C THR A 155 -7.83 1.50 -4.15
N PHE A 156 -8.32 1.54 -5.40
CA PHE A 156 -9.74 1.51 -5.72
C PHE A 156 -10.29 0.08 -5.88
N VAL A 157 -9.49 -0.86 -6.36
CA VAL A 157 -9.95 -2.23 -6.65
C VAL A 157 -9.24 -3.33 -5.85
N GLY A 158 -8.43 -2.97 -4.84
CA GLY A 158 -7.59 -3.95 -4.13
C GLY A 158 -8.29 -4.85 -3.10
N LYS A 159 -9.48 -4.50 -2.59
CA LYS A 159 -10.19 -5.30 -1.55
C LYS A 159 -11.66 -5.50 -1.90
N ASN A 160 -11.92 -6.44 -2.79
CA ASN A 160 -13.26 -6.73 -3.30
C ASN A 160 -13.69 -8.16 -3.05
N LEU A 161 -15.00 -8.37 -2.95
CA LEU A 161 -15.62 -9.70 -2.99
C LEU A 161 -15.98 -10.01 -4.43
N LEU A 162 -15.38 -11.06 -4.98
CA LEU A 162 -15.59 -11.50 -6.36
C LEU A 162 -16.24 -12.88 -6.37
N ALA A 163 -17.27 -13.04 -7.19
CA ALA A 163 -17.81 -14.36 -7.53
C ALA A 163 -17.04 -14.94 -8.72
N PRO A 164 -16.99 -16.28 -8.90
CA PRO A 164 -16.42 -16.88 -10.10
C PRO A 164 -17.05 -16.33 -11.39
N PRO A 165 -16.32 -16.36 -12.52
CA PRO A 165 -16.88 -16.06 -13.83
C PRO A 165 -18.16 -16.86 -14.10
N ASP A 166 -19.08 -16.27 -14.87
CA ASP A 166 -20.37 -16.88 -15.27
C ASP A 166 -21.32 -17.24 -14.11
N THR A 167 -21.07 -16.76 -12.88
CA THR A 167 -22.02 -16.90 -11.78
C THR A 167 -23.36 -16.25 -12.14
N PRO A 168 -24.50 -16.99 -12.04
CA PRO A 168 -25.82 -16.43 -12.33
C PRO A 168 -26.10 -15.11 -11.62
N LEU A 169 -26.69 -14.15 -12.35
CA LEU A 169 -26.88 -12.78 -11.86
C LEU A 169 -27.78 -12.72 -10.61
N ASP A 170 -28.72 -13.64 -10.46
CA ASP A 170 -29.55 -13.77 -9.26
C ASP A 170 -28.73 -14.16 -8.02
N ILE A 171 -27.71 -15.01 -8.17
CA ILE A 171 -26.74 -15.35 -7.11
C ILE A 171 -25.87 -14.14 -6.79
N VAL A 172 -25.31 -13.47 -7.80
CA VAL A 172 -24.49 -12.26 -7.60
C VAL A 172 -25.28 -11.18 -6.87
N ASN A 173 -26.52 -10.93 -7.27
CA ASN A 173 -27.40 -9.95 -6.62
C ASN A 173 -27.76 -10.36 -5.19
N THR A 174 -27.81 -11.66 -4.90
CA THR A 174 -28.02 -12.15 -3.53
C THR A 174 -26.79 -11.89 -2.66
N LEU A 175 -25.58 -12.11 -3.17
CA LEU A 175 -24.33 -11.80 -2.44
C LEU A 175 -24.17 -10.29 -2.19
N ARG A 176 -24.50 -9.44 -3.18
CA ARG A 176 -24.49 -7.98 -3.03
C ARG A 176 -25.42 -7.53 -1.89
N ARG A 177 -26.68 -7.98 -1.91
CA ARG A 177 -27.64 -7.65 -0.84
C ARG A 177 -27.16 -8.13 0.53
N ALA A 178 -26.66 -9.35 0.64
CA ALA A 178 -26.17 -9.89 1.90
C ALA A 178 -25.00 -9.06 2.47
N TRP A 179 -24.11 -8.56 1.60
CA TRP A 179 -23.03 -7.66 2.00
C TRP A 179 -23.54 -6.30 2.46
N ASP A 180 -24.49 -5.71 1.73
CA ASP A 180 -25.11 -4.43 2.09
C ASP A 180 -25.86 -4.54 3.44
N GLU A 181 -26.58 -5.64 3.65
CA GLU A 181 -27.26 -5.94 4.91
C GLU A 181 -26.28 -6.12 6.06
N ALA A 182 -25.15 -6.83 5.86
CA ALA A 182 -24.11 -6.98 6.87
C ALA A 182 -23.49 -5.64 7.26
N LEU A 183 -23.20 -4.76 6.29
CA LEU A 183 -22.63 -3.44 6.58
C LEU A 183 -23.61 -2.44 7.20
N ALA A 184 -24.92 -2.70 7.05
CA ALA A 184 -25.98 -1.96 7.73
C ALA A 184 -26.21 -2.45 9.17
N ASP A 185 -25.77 -3.67 9.52
CA ASP A 185 -25.85 -4.20 10.87
C ASP A 185 -24.87 -3.46 11.82
N PRO A 186 -25.36 -2.81 12.89
CA PRO A 186 -24.51 -2.01 13.76
C PRO A 186 -23.42 -2.81 14.49
N GLU A 187 -23.68 -4.06 14.85
CA GLU A 187 -22.72 -4.91 15.58
C GLU A 187 -21.60 -5.34 14.63
N PHE A 188 -21.96 -5.86 13.46
CA PHE A 188 -20.99 -6.19 12.41
C PHE A 188 -20.12 -4.99 12.02
N ARG A 189 -20.76 -3.83 11.84
CA ARG A 189 -20.05 -2.60 11.48
C ARG A 189 -19.05 -2.19 12.55
N ALA A 190 -19.46 -2.18 13.82
CA ALA A 190 -18.58 -1.80 14.93
C ALA A 190 -17.37 -2.73 15.06
N ASP A 191 -17.59 -4.04 15.00
CA ASP A 191 -16.52 -5.04 15.04
C ASP A 191 -15.57 -4.90 13.84
N PHE A 192 -16.12 -4.64 12.65
CA PHE A 192 -15.31 -4.50 11.46
C PHE A 192 -14.50 -3.19 11.46
N GLU A 193 -15.06 -2.07 11.93
CA GLU A 193 -14.31 -0.82 12.16
C GLU A 193 -13.19 -1.00 13.19
N GLN A 194 -13.45 -1.76 14.26
CA GLN A 194 -12.42 -2.12 15.23
C GLN A 194 -11.28 -2.87 14.55
N ILE A 195 -11.55 -3.92 13.77
CA ILE A 195 -10.51 -4.69 13.05
C ILE A 195 -9.74 -3.82 12.05
N LEU A 196 -10.42 -2.87 11.41
CA LEU A 196 -9.81 -1.97 10.43
C LEU A 196 -8.97 -0.86 11.08
N GLY A 197 -9.23 -0.54 12.35
CA GLY A 197 -8.63 0.59 13.06
C GLY A 197 -9.10 1.95 12.54
N GLN A 198 -10.17 1.98 11.73
CA GLN A 198 -10.72 3.17 11.10
C GLN A 198 -12.19 2.94 10.74
N PRO A 199 -12.99 4.01 10.57
CA PRO A 199 -14.37 3.91 10.10
C PRO A 199 -14.48 3.22 8.73
N ILE A 200 -15.59 2.50 8.51
CA ILE A 200 -15.88 1.92 7.20
C ILE A 200 -16.44 2.98 6.29
N GLU A 201 -15.80 3.17 5.14
CA GLU A 201 -16.31 4.03 4.08
C GLU A 201 -16.65 3.14 2.87
N ILE A 202 -17.94 3.03 2.57
CA ILE A 202 -18.43 2.35 1.36
C ILE A 202 -18.67 3.44 0.33
N GLU A 203 -17.81 3.53 -0.66
CA GLU A 203 -17.92 4.57 -1.69
C GLU A 203 -18.70 4.11 -2.92
N GLN A 204 -18.73 2.80 -3.20
CA GLN A 204 -19.33 2.25 -4.43
C GLN A 204 -20.15 1.00 -4.13
N SER A 205 -21.28 0.87 -4.82
CA SER A 205 -22.06 -0.37 -4.88
C SER A 205 -21.34 -1.45 -5.69
N GLY A 206 -21.73 -2.71 -5.49
CA GLY A 206 -21.18 -3.82 -6.27
C GLY A 206 -21.42 -3.73 -7.78
N ALA A 207 -22.41 -2.95 -8.24
CA ALA A 207 -22.65 -2.71 -9.67
C ALA A 207 -21.71 -1.64 -10.22
N GLU A 208 -21.54 -0.53 -9.51
CA GLU A 208 -20.59 0.53 -9.87
C GLU A 208 -19.15 0.00 -9.87
N LEU A 209 -18.78 -0.83 -8.87
CA LEU A 209 -17.48 -1.49 -8.84
C LEU A 209 -17.26 -2.35 -10.09
N GLN A 210 -18.26 -3.11 -10.54
CA GLN A 210 -18.13 -3.95 -11.73
C GLN A 210 -17.81 -3.11 -12.99
N GLU A 211 -18.42 -1.93 -13.13
CA GLU A 211 -18.12 -1.00 -14.22
C GLU A 211 -16.70 -0.43 -14.11
N ILE A 212 -16.28 -0.04 -12.90
CA ILE A 212 -14.92 0.44 -12.61
C ILE A 212 -13.88 -0.65 -12.94
N PHE A 213 -14.14 -1.91 -12.57
CA PHE A 213 -13.26 -3.04 -12.87
C PHE A 213 -13.04 -3.20 -14.37
N ALA A 214 -14.10 -3.14 -15.18
CA ALA A 214 -13.96 -3.23 -16.64
C ALA A 214 -13.09 -2.09 -17.21
N GLN A 215 -13.27 -0.86 -16.69
CA GLN A 215 -12.46 0.30 -17.12
C GLN A 215 -10.99 0.18 -16.70
N VAL A 216 -10.74 -0.26 -15.47
CA VAL A 216 -9.38 -0.46 -14.93
C VAL A 216 -8.67 -1.59 -15.66
N GLU A 217 -9.36 -2.70 -15.94
CA GLU A 217 -8.82 -3.82 -16.72
C GLU A 217 -8.44 -3.38 -18.15
N ASP A 218 -9.34 -2.68 -18.84
CA ASP A 218 -9.07 -2.13 -20.17
C ASP A 218 -7.85 -1.20 -20.17
N ALA A 219 -7.72 -0.36 -19.15
CA ALA A 219 -6.56 0.52 -18.97
C ALA A 219 -5.28 -0.28 -18.70
N PHE A 220 -5.35 -1.30 -17.85
CA PHE A 220 -4.22 -2.18 -17.56
C PHE A 220 -3.74 -2.92 -18.81
N LEU A 221 -4.66 -3.53 -19.58
CA LEU A 221 -4.33 -4.28 -20.79
C LEU A 221 -3.67 -3.40 -21.86
N ARG A 222 -4.07 -2.13 -21.98
CA ARG A 222 -3.41 -1.17 -22.88
C ARG A 222 -1.98 -0.84 -22.49
N ASN A 223 -1.67 -0.86 -21.19
CA ASN A 223 -0.40 -0.39 -20.64
C ASN A 223 0.52 -1.50 -20.11
N ILE A 224 0.10 -2.77 -20.18
CA ILE A 224 0.85 -3.91 -19.60
C ILE A 224 2.27 -4.06 -20.16
N GLY A 225 2.49 -3.67 -21.42
CA GLY A 225 3.83 -3.65 -22.02
C GLY A 225 4.77 -2.69 -21.31
N GLN A 226 4.32 -1.43 -21.15
CA GLN A 226 5.07 -0.40 -20.43
C GLN A 226 5.30 -0.80 -18.96
N LEU A 227 4.30 -1.38 -18.30
CA LEU A 227 4.45 -1.88 -16.93
C LEU A 227 5.58 -2.91 -16.82
N ARG A 228 5.66 -3.86 -17.76
CA ARG A 228 6.70 -4.89 -17.77
C ARG A 228 8.09 -4.30 -17.99
N GLU A 229 8.22 -3.34 -18.89
CA GLU A 229 9.49 -2.64 -19.12
C GLU A 229 9.95 -1.92 -17.85
N VAL A 230 9.04 -1.22 -17.18
CA VAL A 230 9.31 -0.54 -15.90
C VAL A 230 9.73 -1.56 -14.83
N GLN A 231 8.99 -2.65 -14.66
CA GLN A 231 9.34 -3.74 -13.73
C GLN A 231 10.75 -4.28 -13.98
N GLU A 232 11.08 -4.60 -15.22
CA GLU A 232 12.40 -5.15 -15.59
C GLU A 232 13.53 -4.16 -15.32
N SER A 233 13.33 -2.88 -15.62
CA SER A 233 14.34 -1.84 -15.45
C SER A 233 14.79 -1.63 -14.00
N VAL A 234 13.88 -1.80 -13.03
CA VAL A 234 14.17 -1.56 -11.61
C VAL A 234 14.45 -2.84 -10.83
N TYR A 235 14.00 -3.99 -11.31
CA TYR A 235 14.09 -5.25 -10.56
C TYR A 235 15.54 -5.63 -10.21
N ASP A 236 16.41 -5.72 -11.22
CA ASP A 236 17.80 -6.11 -11.03
C ASP A 236 18.61 -5.10 -10.22
N LYS A 237 18.19 -3.83 -10.21
CA LYS A 237 18.85 -2.74 -9.49
C LYS A 237 18.71 -2.88 -7.97
N PHE A 238 17.58 -3.39 -7.48
CA PHE A 238 17.25 -3.38 -6.05
C PHE A 238 17.15 -4.76 -5.40
N THR A 239 17.15 -5.84 -6.19
CA THR A 239 17.08 -7.23 -5.70
C THR A 239 18.40 -7.99 -5.72
N ARG A 240 19.45 -7.45 -6.35
CA ARG A 240 20.78 -8.07 -6.46
C ARG A 240 21.82 -7.42 -5.56
#